data_AF-E2BSG1-F1
#
_entry.id   AF-E2BSG1-F1
#
_cell.length_a   1.000
_cell.length_b   1.000
_cell.length_c   1.000
_cell.angle_alpha   90.00
_cell.angle_beta   90.00
_cell.angle_gamma   90.00
#
_symmetry.space_group_name_H-M   'P 1'
#
loop_
_entity.id
_entity.type
_entity.pdbx_description
1 polymer ?
#
loop_
_entity_poly.entity_id
_entity_poly.type
_entity_poly.pdbx_seq_one_letter_code
_entity_poly.pdbx_strand_id
1 'polypeptide(L)'
;FSNVKYADMVYVYGYCNGSARAAVEKYHSRFPMRRIPDRRVFSNVFNSLRENGTLPSAHITSERRVERNVEEEENVLQIVQRSPTTSTRRVSVRTGVPWTHIWRILHDQH
;
A
#
# COMPACT_ATOMS: atom_id res chain seq x y z
N PHE A 1 -2.00 11.76 -8.13
CA PHE A 1 -1.63 12.43 -9.40
C PHE A 1 -2.19 11.63 -10.57
N SER A 2 -2.22 12.16 -11.80
CA SER A 2 -2.60 11.36 -12.98
C SER A 2 -1.43 10.49 -13.46
N ASN A 3 -1.70 9.42 -14.22
CA ASN A 3 -0.67 8.52 -14.75
C ASN A 3 0.39 9.26 -15.58
N VAL A 4 -0.02 10.25 -16.38
CA VAL A 4 0.90 11.12 -17.14
C VAL A 4 1.88 11.82 -16.21
N LYS A 5 1.40 12.40 -15.10
CA LYS A 5 2.26 13.09 -14.14
C LYS A 5 3.23 12.13 -13.45
N TYR A 6 2.83 10.90 -13.18
CA TYR A 6 3.72 9.89 -12.62
C TYR A 6 4.80 9.43 -13.61
N ALA A 7 4.44 9.21 -14.87
CA ALA A 7 5.41 8.89 -15.92
C ALA A 7 6.47 10.01 -16.06
N ASP A 8 6.03 11.27 -16.05
CA ASP A 8 6.94 12.43 -16.08
C ASP A 8 7.87 12.47 -14.86
N MET A 9 7.37 12.11 -13.67
CA MET A 9 8.20 12.05 -12.46
C MET A 9 9.27 10.96 -12.56
N VAL A 10 8.91 9.76 -13.02
CA VAL A 10 9.85 8.64 -13.20
C VAL A 10 10.92 8.99 -14.21
N TYR A 11 10.53 9.58 -15.34
CA TYR A 11 11.46 10.02 -16.37
C TYR A 11 12.46 11.05 -15.82
N VAL A 12 11.98 12.09 -15.12
CA VAL A 12 12.85 13.14 -14.56
C VAL A 12 13.74 12.59 -13.45
N TYR A 13 13.22 11.69 -12.60
CA TYR A 13 14.00 11.05 -11.54
C TYR A 13 15.14 10.19 -12.10
N GLY A 14 14.87 9.40 -13.15
CA GLY A 14 15.89 8.64 -13.88
C GLY A 14 16.91 9.54 -14.56
N TYR A 15 16.47 10.61 -15.22
CA TYR A 15 17.35 11.61 -15.83
C TYR A 15 18.29 12.27 -14.81
N CYS A 16 17.84 12.42 -13.57
CA CYS A 16 18.63 12.95 -12.46
C CYS A 16 19.44 11.87 -11.72
N ASN A 17 19.67 10.69 -12.32
CA ASN A 17 20.41 9.57 -11.73
C ASN A 17 19.90 9.17 -10.33
N GLY A 18 18.58 9.24 -10.11
CA GLY A 18 17.96 8.93 -8.82
C GLY A 18 18.11 10.03 -7.75
N SER A 19 18.60 11.21 -8.09
CA SER A 19 18.63 12.34 -7.16
C SER A 19 17.25 13.01 -7.07
N ALA A 20 16.53 12.75 -5.98
CA ALA A 20 15.20 13.33 -5.75
C ALA A 20 15.22 14.87 -5.68
N ARG A 21 16.28 15.46 -5.15
CA ARG A 21 16.41 16.92 -5.04
C ARG A 21 16.58 17.56 -6.43
N ALA A 22 17.49 17.03 -7.23
CA ALA A 22 17.69 17.50 -8.60
C ALA A 22 16.44 17.27 -9.46
N ALA A 23 15.71 16.17 -9.21
CA ALA A 23 14.47 15.86 -9.92
C ALA A 23 13.37 16.90 -9.66
N VAL A 24 13.22 17.41 -8.44
CA VAL A 24 12.25 18.47 -8.13
C VAL A 24 12.54 19.74 -8.92
N GLU A 25 13.79 20.21 -8.87
CA GLU A 25 14.23 21.41 -9.59
C GLU A 25 14.01 21.24 -11.09
N LYS A 26 14.39 20.08 -11.64
CA LYS A 26 14.22 19.76 -13.07
C LYS A 26 12.76 19.65 -13.47
N TYR A 27 11.91 19.05 -12.63
CA TYR A 27 10.47 18.92 -12.88
C TYR A 27 9.79 20.28 -12.92
N HIS A 28 10.14 21.17 -11.99
CA HIS A 28 9.62 22.53 -11.97
C HIS A 28 10.02 23.30 -13.25
N SER A 29 11.30 23.24 -13.62
CA SER A 29 11.78 23.90 -14.85
C SER A 29 11.13 23.37 -16.13
N ARG A 30 10.80 22.07 -16.18
CA ARG A 30 10.17 21.43 -17.35
C ARG A 30 8.66 21.65 -17.40
N PHE A 31 8.00 21.82 -16.25
CA PHE A 31 6.55 21.95 -16.14
C PHE A 31 6.14 23.11 -15.21
N PRO A 32 6.42 24.37 -15.60
CA PRO A 32 6.28 25.53 -14.71
C PRO A 32 4.84 25.78 -14.24
N MET A 33 3.82 25.37 -15.01
CA MET A 33 2.41 25.55 -14.64
C MET A 33 1.84 24.40 -13.78
N ARG A 34 2.65 23.40 -13.43
CA ARG A 34 2.19 22.24 -12.64
C ARG A 34 2.54 22.42 -11.16
N ARG A 35 1.69 21.87 -10.29
CA ARG A 35 2.02 21.69 -8.87
C ARG A 35 3.32 20.90 -8.73
N ILE A 36 4.27 21.45 -7.98
CA ILE A 36 5.55 20.83 -7.66
C ILE A 36 5.33 19.66 -6.67
N PRO A 37 5.69 18.42 -7.03
CA PRO A 37 5.63 17.28 -6.11
C PRO A 37 6.73 17.36 -5.04
N ASP A 38 6.46 16.78 -3.86
CA ASP A 38 7.51 16.61 -2.85
C ASP A 38 8.60 15.65 -3.36
N ARG A 39 9.85 15.85 -2.92
CA ARG A 39 11.00 15.01 -3.32
C ARG A 39 10.76 13.52 -3.08
N ARG A 40 10.05 13.15 -2.00
CA ARG A 40 9.73 11.74 -1.69
C ARG A 40 8.79 11.12 -2.71
N VAL A 41 7.97 11.91 -3.40
CA VAL A 41 7.05 11.40 -4.42
C VAL A 41 7.83 10.78 -5.59
N PHE A 42 8.95 11.39 -6.00
CA PHE A 42 9.78 10.86 -7.08
C PHE A 42 10.36 9.49 -6.75
N SER A 43 10.97 9.35 -5.56
CA SER A 43 11.51 8.07 -5.12
C SER A 43 10.41 7.03 -4.90
N ASN A 44 9.28 7.42 -4.32
CA ASN A 44 8.19 6.49 -4.04
C ASN A 44 7.56 5.95 -5.33
N VAL A 45 7.31 6.80 -6.32
CA VAL A 45 6.74 6.36 -7.61
C VAL A 45 7.70 5.40 -8.32
N PHE A 46 9.00 5.69 -8.32
CA PHE A 46 10.00 4.81 -8.90
C PHE A 46 10.07 3.47 -8.16
N ASN A 47 10.12 3.48 -6.82
CA ASN A 47 10.20 2.25 -6.03
C ASN A 47 8.93 1.41 -6.15
N SER A 48 7.74 2.01 -6.11
CA SER A 48 6.48 1.28 -6.30
C SER A 48 6.42 0.58 -7.66
N LEU A 49 6.90 1.23 -8.72
CA LEU A 49 7.01 0.58 -10.04
C LEU A 49 8.04 -0.54 -10.04
N ARG A 50 9.20 -0.33 -9.41
CA ARG A 50 10.29 -1.31 -9.39
C ARG A 50 9.97 -2.54 -8.56
N GLU A 51 9.32 -2.36 -7.42
CA GLU A 51 9.06 -3.42 -6.43
C GLU A 51 7.73 -4.12 -6.70
N ASN A 52 6.68 -3.35 -7.03
CA ASN A 52 5.32 -3.85 -7.10
C ASN A 52 4.72 -3.79 -8.52
N GLY A 53 5.44 -3.24 -9.51
CA GLY A 53 4.94 -3.09 -10.88
C GLY A 53 3.76 -2.11 -11.01
N THR A 54 3.46 -1.33 -9.96
CA THR A 54 2.27 -0.48 -9.90
C THR A 54 2.63 0.97 -9.57
N LEU A 55 1.81 1.90 -10.07
CA LEU A 55 1.91 3.31 -9.70
C LEU A 55 1.27 3.53 -8.33
N PRO A 56 1.73 4.54 -7.56
CA PRO A 56 1.05 4.97 -6.33
C PRO A 56 -0.31 5.59 -6.68
N SER A 57 -1.32 4.76 -6.89
CA SER A 57 -2.69 5.22 -7.00
C SER A 57 -3.14 5.73 -5.63
N ALA A 58 -3.98 6.77 -5.59
CA ALA A 58 -4.69 7.18 -4.38
C ALA A 58 -5.58 6.05 -3.80
N HIS A 59 -5.66 4.92 -4.51
CA HIS A 59 -6.41 3.72 -4.19
C HIS A 59 -5.56 2.52 -3.72
N ILE A 60 -4.29 2.73 -3.32
CA ILE A 60 -3.46 1.65 -2.74
C ILE A 60 -3.10 2.01 -1.30
N THR A 61 -4.15 2.18 -0.51
CA THR A 61 -4.24 1.80 0.90
C THR A 61 -4.32 0.28 1.06
N SER A 62 -4.16 -0.53 0.00
CA SER A 62 -4.39 -1.98 0.04
C SER A 62 -3.14 -2.84 0.24
N GLU A 63 -1.92 -2.26 0.22
CA GLU A 63 -0.69 -3.04 0.45
C GLU A 63 0.23 -2.38 1.48
N ARG A 64 -0.35 -1.77 2.53
CA ARG A 64 0.13 -2.23 3.83
C ARG A 64 -0.24 -3.71 3.86
N ARG A 65 0.70 -4.55 3.43
CA ARG A 65 0.95 -5.81 4.10
C ARG A 65 1.06 -5.43 5.58
N VAL A 66 -0.09 -5.31 6.24
CA VAL A 66 -0.23 -5.77 7.61
C VAL A 66 0.50 -7.08 7.54
N GLU A 67 1.68 -7.17 8.17
CA GLU A 67 2.36 -8.44 8.36
C GLU A 67 1.26 -9.40 8.77
N ARG A 68 0.84 -10.27 7.82
CA ARG A 68 -0.20 -11.23 8.09
C ARG A 68 0.48 -12.12 9.10
N ASN A 69 0.15 -11.92 10.36
CA ASN A 69 0.63 -12.80 11.39
C ASN A 69 -0.09 -14.12 11.11
N VAL A 70 0.56 -15.01 10.35
CA VAL A 70 -0.01 -16.26 9.86
C VAL A 70 -0.55 -17.07 11.04
N GLU A 71 0.11 -16.97 12.19
CA GLU A 71 -0.33 -17.58 13.44
C GLU A 71 -1.65 -17.00 13.96
N GLU A 72 -1.86 -15.69 13.87
CA GLU A 72 -3.14 -15.06 14.23
C GLU A 72 -4.27 -15.47 13.28
N GLU A 73 -4.02 -15.49 11.98
CA GLU A 73 -5.00 -15.90 10.97
C GLU A 73 -5.38 -17.38 11.16
N GLU A 74 -4.40 -18.26 11.36
CA GLU A 74 -4.63 -19.69 11.56
C GLU A 74 -5.38 -19.97 12.87
N ASN A 75 -5.07 -19.24 13.96
CA ASN A 75 -5.80 -19.36 15.22
C ASN A 75 -7.27 -18.93 15.08
N VAL A 76 -7.55 -17.83 14.36
CA VAL A 76 -8.92 -17.38 14.05
C VAL A 76 -9.66 -18.44 13.24
N LEU A 77 -9.03 -18.99 12.19
CA LEU A 77 -9.63 -20.01 11.33
C LEU A 77 -9.90 -21.33 12.08
N GLN A 78 -8.97 -21.77 12.94
CA GLN A 78 -9.15 -22.96 13.79
C GLN A 78 -10.36 -22.83 14.72
N ILE A 79 -10.55 -21.67 15.36
CA ILE A 79 -11.68 -21.44 16.25
C ILE A 79 -13.02 -21.51 15.49
N VAL A 80 -13.07 -20.90 14.30
CA VAL A 80 -14.29 -20.88 13.48
C VAL A 80 -14.59 -22.26 12.89
N GLN A 81 -13.57 -23.00 12.41
CA GLN A 81 -13.74 -24.37 11.92
C GLN A 81 -14.25 -25.33 13.00
N ARG A 82 -13.74 -25.21 14.24
CA ARG A 82 -14.20 -26.05 15.37
C ARG A 82 -15.60 -25.68 15.86
N SER A 83 -16.06 -24.46 15.61
CA SER A 83 -17.36 -23.98 16.09
C SER A 83 -17.93 -22.92 15.14
N PRO A 84 -18.56 -23.33 14.02
CA PRO A 84 -19.00 -22.42 12.95
C PRO A 84 -20.05 -21.40 13.38
N THR A 85 -20.79 -21.68 14.46
CA THR A 85 -21.82 -20.78 15.02
C THR A 85 -21.25 -19.74 15.98
N THR A 86 -19.93 -19.73 16.20
CA THR A 86 -19.27 -18.77 17.10
C THR A 86 -19.31 -17.38 16.49
N SER A 87 -19.80 -16.39 17.24
CA SER A 87 -19.80 -15.01 16.78
C SER A 87 -18.37 -14.45 16.66
N THR A 88 -18.14 -13.64 15.63
CA THR A 88 -16.85 -12.94 15.40
C THR A 88 -16.42 -12.11 16.61
N ARG A 89 -17.39 -11.60 17.39
CA ARG A 89 -17.14 -10.92 18.67
C ARG A 89 -16.54 -11.85 19.73
N ARG A 90 -17.01 -13.09 19.85
CA ARG A 90 -16.43 -14.08 20.76
C ARG A 90 -15.04 -14.52 20.31
N VAL A 91 -14.81 -14.62 19.00
CA VAL A 91 -13.47 -14.91 18.46
C VAL A 91 -12.50 -13.78 18.81
N SER A 92 -12.92 -12.52 18.62
CA SER A 92 -12.11 -11.33 18.96
C SER A 92 -11.66 -11.31 20.43
N VAL A 93 -12.55 -11.63 21.36
CA VAL A 93 -12.21 -11.70 22.79
C VAL A 93 -11.20 -12.83 23.08
N ARG A 94 -11.29 -13.95 22.35
CA ARG A 94 -10.44 -15.12 22.56
C ARG A 94 -9.05 -14.98 21.95
N THR A 95 -8.94 -14.30 20.81
CA THR A 95 -7.68 -14.14 20.07
C THR A 95 -6.99 -12.80 20.33
N GLY A 96 -7.69 -11.82 20.90
CA GLY A 96 -7.21 -10.44 21.00
C GLY A 96 -7.23 -9.69 19.66
N VAL A 97 -7.66 -10.35 18.57
CA VAL A 97 -7.67 -9.78 17.22
C VAL A 97 -8.91 -8.88 17.07
N PRO A 98 -8.79 -7.66 16.52
CA PRO A 98 -9.93 -6.79 16.26
C PRO A 98 -10.99 -7.45 15.38
N TRP A 99 -12.27 -7.23 15.68
CA TRP A 99 -13.37 -7.84 14.94
C TRP A 99 -13.35 -7.54 13.43
N THR A 100 -12.91 -6.33 13.04
CA THR A 100 -12.74 -5.92 11.65
C THR A 100 -11.67 -6.74 10.92
N HIS A 101 -10.61 -7.11 11.63
CA HIS A 101 -9.55 -7.96 11.09
C HIS A 101 -10.04 -9.40 10.93
N ILE A 102 -10.78 -9.95 11.90
CA ILE A 102 -11.42 -11.28 11.80
C ILE A 102 -12.39 -11.34 10.61
N TRP A 103 -13.21 -10.31 10.41
CA TRP A 103 -14.13 -10.25 9.26
C TRP A 103 -13.40 -10.31 7.93
N ARG A 104 -12.27 -9.59 7.82
CA ARG A 104 -11.42 -9.63 6.64
C ARG A 104 -10.80 -11.01 6.42
N ILE A 105 -10.27 -11.63 7.48
CA ILE A 105 -9.70 -13.00 7.42
C ILE A 105 -10.75 -13.99 6.90
N LEU A 106 -11.99 -13.92 7.39
CA LEU A 106 -13.06 -14.83 6.96
C LEU A 106 -13.54 -14.54 5.53
N HIS A 107 -13.56 -13.28 5.12
CA HIS A 107 -13.97 -12.88 3.77
C HIS A 107 -12.89 -13.19 2.71
N ASP A 108 -11.61 -13.16 3.07
CA ASP A 108 -10.50 -13.45 2.16
C ASP A 108 -10.34 -14.96 1.86
N GLN A 109 -11.03 -15.84 2.58
CA GLN A 109 -11.01 -17.30 2.36
C GLN A 109 -12.12 -17.82 1.42
N HIS A 110 -12.86 -16.93 0.77
CA HIS A 110 -14.04 -17.26 -0.04
C HIS A 110 -14.02 -16.56 -1.41
#